data_AF-A0A0X1KND6-F1
#
_entry.id   AF-A0A0X1KND6-F1
#
_cell.length_a   1.000
_cell.length_b   1.000
_cell.length_c   1.000
_cell.angle_alpha   90.00
_cell.angle_beta   90.00
_cell.angle_gamma   90.00
#
_symmetry.space_group_name_H-M   'P 1'
#
loop_
_entity.id
_entity.type
_entity.pdbx_description
1 polymer ?
#
loop_
_entity_poly.entity_id
_entity_poly.type
_entity_poly.pdbx_seq_one_letter_code
_entity_poly.pdbx_strand_id
1 'polypeptide(L)'
;MILLEVILVWIRATEFFYYFHDWFTTENICGPDYMDSENWRRVLRGALILAVPTILAIWLLNLADEDVIPIVGGIGVIILYQLLIGALISDEIEKSRRERKGGWRYGWY
;
A
#
# COMPACT_ATOMS: atom_id res chain seq x y z
N MET A 1 -12.50 9.42 -8.72
CA MET A 1 -13.05 9.27 -7.37
C MET A 1 -13.23 7.79 -7.02
N ILE A 2 -14.08 7.04 -7.74
CA ILE A 2 -14.37 5.62 -7.45
C ILE A 2 -13.13 4.71 -7.46
N LEU A 3 -12.21 4.86 -8.43
CA LEU A 3 -11.01 4.01 -8.50
C LEU A 3 -10.09 4.19 -7.28
N LEU A 4 -9.98 5.42 -6.77
CA LEU A 4 -9.18 5.71 -5.58
C LEU A 4 -9.83 5.07 -4.34
N GLU A 5 -11.14 5.17 -4.20
CA GLU A 5 -11.89 4.56 -3.10
C GLU A 5 -11.81 3.03 -3.11
N VAL A 6 -11.94 2.40 -4.28
CA VAL A 6 -11.79 0.94 -4.42
C VAL A 6 -10.39 0.50 -4.01
N ILE A 7 -9.36 1.26 -4.37
CA ILE A 7 -7.97 0.95 -4.00
C ILE A 7 -7.73 1.17 -2.52
N LEU A 8 -8.28 2.24 -1.94
CA LEU A 8 -8.24 2.47 -0.50
C LEU A 8 -8.93 1.34 0.26
N VAL A 9 -10.09 0.88 -0.21
CA VAL A 9 -10.82 -0.27 0.39
C VAL A 9 -10.00 -1.56 0.23
N TRP A 10 -9.41 -1.80 -0.94
CA TRP A 10 -8.63 -3.01 -1.20
C TRP A 10 -7.32 -3.06 -0.39
N ILE A 11 -6.61 -1.93 -0.28
CA ILE A 11 -5.45 -1.80 0.61
C ILE A 11 -5.87 -2.07 2.05
N ARG A 12 -6.90 -1.38 2.56
CA ARG A 12 -7.41 -1.58 3.93
C ARG A 12 -7.88 -3.02 4.19
N ALA A 13 -8.47 -3.69 3.20
CA ALA A 13 -8.96 -5.06 3.33
C ALA A 13 -7.83 -6.12 3.30
N THR A 14 -6.66 -5.78 2.78
CA THR A 14 -5.50 -6.69 2.71
C THR A 14 -4.51 -6.51 3.87
N GLU A 15 -4.78 -5.58 4.79
CA GLU A 15 -3.98 -5.31 5.99
C GLU A 15 -4.17 -6.42 7.05
N PHE A 16 -3.47 -7.54 6.87
CA PHE A 16 -3.20 -8.44 7.97
C PHE A 16 -2.06 -7.82 8.83
N PHE A 17 -2.41 -7.45 10.06
CA PHE A 17 -1.59 -6.93 11.17
C PHE A 17 -1.33 -5.42 11.25
N TYR A 18 -2.24 -4.73 11.96
CA TYR A 18 -2.03 -3.83 13.12
C TYR A 18 -0.99 -2.69 13.10
N TYR A 19 0.08 -2.74 12.30
CA TYR A 19 1.14 -1.73 12.24
C TYR A 19 0.85 -0.58 11.28
N PHE A 20 -0.12 -0.74 10.37
CA PHE A 20 -0.29 0.14 9.20
C PHE A 20 -1.68 0.76 9.06
N HIS A 21 -2.58 0.45 10.00
CA HIS A 21 -4.01 0.75 9.96
C HIS A 21 -4.35 2.24 9.85
N ASP A 22 -3.43 3.12 10.23
CA ASP A 22 -3.60 4.57 10.20
C ASP A 22 -3.17 5.22 8.90
N TRP A 23 -2.39 4.57 8.03
CA TRP A 23 -1.79 5.26 6.90
C TRP A 23 -2.82 5.71 5.85
N PHE A 24 -3.83 4.88 5.60
CA PHE A 24 -4.85 5.15 4.60
C PHE A 24 -6.21 5.52 5.18
N THR A 25 -6.27 5.94 6.46
CA THR A 25 -7.50 6.50 7.05
C THR A 25 -7.91 7.77 6.31
N THR A 26 -9.20 8.06 6.33
CA THR A 26 -9.79 9.17 5.58
C THR A 26 -9.20 10.51 6.02
N GLU A 27 -8.81 10.60 7.29
CA GLU A 27 -8.16 11.73 7.93
C GLU A 27 -6.74 11.99 7.37
N ASN A 28 -6.06 10.93 6.92
CA ASN A 28 -4.70 10.99 6.38
C ASN A 28 -4.65 11.04 4.84
N ILE A 29 -5.80 11.22 4.16
CA ILE A 29 -5.85 11.33 2.69
C ILE A 29 -5.00 12.51 2.16
N CYS A 30 -4.89 13.59 2.94
CA CYS A 30 -4.05 14.75 2.60
C CYS A 30 -2.56 14.57 2.92
N GLY A 31 -2.17 13.42 3.47
CA GLY A 31 -0.84 13.13 3.99
C GLY A 31 -0.88 12.99 5.51
N PRO A 32 -0.25 11.95 6.09
CA PRO A 32 -0.08 11.87 7.53
C PRO A 32 0.88 12.97 8.01
N ASP A 33 0.74 13.48 9.24
CA ASP A 33 1.50 14.64 9.76
C ASP A 33 3.05 14.56 9.62
N TYR A 34 3.59 13.36 9.51
CA TYR A 34 5.03 13.09 9.35
C TYR A 34 5.50 13.01 7.88
N MET A 35 4.58 13.09 6.91
CA MET A 35 4.87 13.05 5.48
C MET A 35 4.11 14.17 4.78
N ASP A 36 4.80 14.94 3.93
CA ASP A 36 4.13 15.96 3.15
C ASP A 36 3.14 15.37 2.12
N SER A 37 2.23 16.21 1.64
CA SER A 37 1.18 15.81 0.70
C SER A 37 1.71 15.37 -0.67
N GLU A 38 2.94 15.74 -1.03
CA GLU A 38 3.56 15.36 -2.30
C GLU A 38 4.08 13.92 -2.24
N ASN A 39 4.88 13.60 -1.22
CA ASN A 39 5.39 12.27 -0.94
C ASN A 39 4.22 11.31 -0.70
N TRP A 40 3.18 11.74 0.03
CA TRP A 40 1.98 10.93 0.22
C TRP A 40 1.24 10.64 -1.09
N ARG A 41 1.16 11.62 -1.99
CA ARG A 41 0.59 11.40 -3.33
C ARG A 41 1.42 10.43 -4.16
N ARG A 42 2.75 10.39 -3.98
CA ARG A 42 3.62 9.38 -4.60
C ARG A 42 3.36 7.99 -4.02
N VAL A 43 3.16 7.87 -2.71
CA VAL A 43 2.72 6.63 -2.06
C VAL A 43 1.42 6.12 -2.67
N LEU A 44 0.40 6.96 -2.73
CA LEU A 44 -0.90 6.59 -3.31
C LEU A 44 -0.79 6.15 -4.78
N ARG A 45 0.01 6.86 -5.58
CA ARG A 45 0.26 6.49 -6.98
C ARG A 45 1.03 5.17 -7.09
N GLY A 46 2.05 4.96 -6.26
CA GLY A 46 2.81 3.72 -6.20
C GLY A 46 1.91 2.54 -5.83
N ALA A 47 1.07 2.71 -4.81
CA ALA A 47 0.10 1.71 -4.40
C ALA A 47 -0.90 1.36 -5.51
N LEU A 48 -1.37 2.37 -6.26
CA LEU A 48 -2.19 2.21 -7.47
C LEU A 48 -1.47 1.39 -8.55
N ILE A 49 -0.24 1.75 -8.87
CA ILE A 49 0.58 1.08 -9.89
C ILE A 49 0.87 -0.36 -9.51
N LEU A 50 1.04 -0.65 -8.21
CA LEU A 50 1.27 -2.00 -7.70
C LEU A 50 -0.04 -2.81 -7.61
N ALA A 51 -1.18 -2.17 -7.35
CA ALA A 51 -2.46 -2.85 -7.23
C ALA A 51 -2.93 -3.46 -8.57
N VAL A 52 -2.74 -2.73 -9.68
CA VAL A 52 -3.12 -3.19 -11.02
C VAL A 52 -2.48 -4.55 -11.40
N PRO A 53 -1.16 -4.73 -11.39
CA PRO A 53 -0.52 -6.00 -11.71
C PRO A 53 -0.84 -7.08 -10.68
N THR A 54 -1.03 -6.74 -9.41
CA THR A 54 -1.46 -7.70 -8.38
C THR A 54 -2.84 -8.27 -8.68
N ILE A 55 -3.83 -7.42 -8.97
CA ILE A 55 -5.18 -7.84 -9.34
C ILE A 55 -5.15 -8.66 -10.63
N LEU A 56 -4.35 -8.23 -11.62
CA LEU A 56 -4.17 -8.97 -12.87
C LEU A 56 -3.57 -10.36 -12.63
N ALA A 57 -2.56 -10.47 -11.77
CA ALA A 57 -1.94 -11.75 -11.43
C ALA A 57 -2.91 -12.68 -10.71
N ILE A 58 -3.70 -12.17 -9.77
CA ILE A 58 -4.77 -12.94 -9.09
C ILE A 58 -5.81 -13.42 -10.11
N TRP A 59 -6.21 -12.55 -11.03
CA TRP A 59 -7.17 -12.91 -12.08
C TRP A 59 -6.62 -14.01 -13.01
N LEU A 60 -5.36 -13.91 -13.45
CA LEU A 60 -4.71 -14.93 -14.26
C LEU A 60 -4.57 -16.26 -13.53
N LEU A 61 -4.20 -16.23 -12.24
CA LEU A 61 -4.11 -17.41 -11.41
C LEU A 61 -5.46 -18.12 -11.29
N ASN A 62 -6.56 -17.37 -11.23
CA ASN A 62 -7.92 -17.93 -11.19
C ASN A 62 -8.36 -18.60 -12.51
N LEU A 63 -7.60 -18.47 -13.59
CA LEU A 63 -7.84 -19.18 -14.85
C LEU A 63 -7.10 -20.53 -14.92
N ALA A 64 -6.29 -20.86 -13.90
CA ALA A 64 -5.60 -22.14 -13.85
C ALA A 64 -6.55 -23.26 -13.39
N ASP A 65 -6.47 -24.42 -14.06
CA ASP A 65 -7.38 -25.56 -13.83
C ASP A 65 -7.13 -26.31 -12.49
N GLU A 66 -6.05 -26.04 -11.77
CA GLU A 66 -5.70 -26.73 -10.52
C GLU A 66 -5.98 -25.86 -9.28
N ASP A 67 -7.01 -26.16 -8.48
CA ASP A 67 -7.43 -25.35 -7.31
C ASP A 67 -6.33 -24.94 -6.31
N VAL A 68 -5.26 -25.73 -6.17
CA VAL A 68 -4.15 -25.42 -5.23
C VAL A 68 -3.28 -24.26 -5.74
N ILE A 69 -3.07 -24.17 -7.06
CA ILE A 69 -2.20 -23.16 -7.68
C ILE A 69 -2.77 -21.73 -7.54
N PRO A 70 -4.07 -21.46 -7.80
CA PRO A 70 -4.71 -20.18 -7.55
C PRO A 70 -4.66 -19.76 -6.07
N ILE A 71 -4.85 -20.69 -5.14
CA ILE A 71 -4.85 -20.38 -3.69
C ILE A 71 -3.45 -19.99 -3.22
N VAL A 72 -2.45 -20.86 -3.45
CA VAL A 72 -1.07 -20.60 -3.01
C VAL A 72 -0.47 -19.43 -3.78
N GLY A 73 -0.72 -19.35 -5.09
CA GLY A 73 -0.31 -18.23 -5.92
C GLY A 73 -0.94 -16.91 -5.48
N GLY A 74 -2.25 -16.92 -5.19
CA GLY A 74 -2.98 -15.73 -4.74
C GLY A 74 -2.45 -15.16 -3.43
N ILE A 75 -2.18 -16.04 -2.45
CA ILE A 75 -1.55 -15.66 -1.18
C ILE A 75 -0.15 -15.07 -1.43
N GLY A 76 0.66 -15.73 -2.26
CA GLY A 76 2.01 -15.25 -2.60
C GLY A 76 2.02 -13.88 -3.25
N VAL A 77 1.09 -13.63 -4.19
CA VAL A 77 0.94 -12.34 -4.86
C VAL A 77 0.52 -11.23 -3.88
N ILE A 78 -0.37 -11.53 -2.92
CA ILE A 78 -0.77 -10.57 -1.88
C ILE A 78 0.42 -10.22 -0.97
N ILE A 79 1.19 -11.22 -0.51
CA ILE A 79 2.37 -10.97 0.32
C ILE A 79 3.40 -10.11 -0.43
N LEU A 80 3.65 -10.41 -1.71
CA LEU A 80 4.59 -9.65 -2.52
C LEU A 80 4.13 -8.19 -2.69
N TYR A 81 2.85 -7.97 -2.94
CA TYR A 81 2.26 -6.63 -3.01
C TYR A 81 2.52 -5.83 -1.73
N GLN A 82 2.27 -6.45 -0.57
CA GLN A 82 2.47 -5.80 0.73
C GLN A 82 3.93 -5.43 0.98
N LEU A 83 4.87 -6.33 0.66
CA LEU A 83 6.31 -6.06 0.80
C LEU A 83 6.74 -4.87 -0.08
N LEU A 84 6.26 -4.81 -1.33
CA LEU A 84 6.59 -3.73 -2.25
C LEU A 84 5.99 -2.39 -1.81
N ILE A 85 4.76 -2.39 -1.31
CA ILE A 85 4.16 -1.18 -0.73
C ILE A 85 4.88 -0.72 0.52
N GLY A 86 5.19 -1.64 1.44
CA GLY A 86 5.92 -1.31 2.66
C GLY A 86 7.28 -0.69 2.34
N ALA A 87 8.01 -1.26 1.37
CA ALA A 87 9.29 -0.71 0.91
C ALA A 87 9.12 0.70 0.31
N LEU A 88 8.08 0.93 -0.51
CA LEU A 88 7.80 2.22 -1.11
C LEU A 88 7.44 3.29 -0.08
N ILE A 89 6.61 2.94 0.91
CA ILE A 89 6.25 3.83 2.00
C ILE A 89 7.48 4.16 2.85
N SER A 90 8.29 3.14 3.20
CA SER A 90 9.52 3.35 3.97
C SER A 90 10.50 4.28 3.26
N ASP A 91 10.64 4.18 1.94
CA ASP A 91 11.52 5.04 1.15
C ASP A 91 11.01 6.49 1.12
N GLU A 92 9.71 6.70 0.90
CA GLU A 92 9.14 8.06 0.90
C GLU A 92 9.15 8.70 2.30
N ILE A 93 8.97 7.92 3.36
CA ILE A 93 9.13 8.37 4.76
C ILE A 93 10.57 8.84 5.01
N GLU A 94 11.57 8.05 4.61
CA GLU A 94 12.98 8.40 4.80
C GLU A 94 13.37 9.64 3.97
N LYS A 95 12.79 9.83 2.77
CA LYS A 95 12.96 11.08 2.01
C LYS A 95 12.37 12.28 2.74
N SER A 96 11.12 12.20 3.20
CA SER A 96 10.48 13.29 3.97
C SER A 96 11.27 13.62 5.25
N ARG A 97 11.86 12.61 5.89
CA ARG A 97 12.74 12.78 7.06
C ARG A 97 13.98 13.59 6.73
N ARG A 98 14.72 13.21 5.68
CA ARG A 98 15.97 13.87 5.26
C ARG A 98 15.73 15.31 4.87
N GLU A 99 14.62 15.57 4.21
CA GLU A 99 14.25 16.89 3.72
C GLU A 99 13.52 17.74 4.77
N ARG A 100 13.24 17.20 5.97
CA ARG A 100 12.50 17.84 7.07
C ARG A 100 11.19 18.51 6.63
N LYS A 101 10.48 17.91 5.68
CA LYS A 101 9.29 18.50 5.03
C LYS A 101 8.00 18.44 5.87
N GLY A 102 8.07 18.04 7.15
CA GLY A 102 6.90 17.89 8.02
C GLY A 102 7.26 17.83 9.51
N GLY A 103 6.22 17.81 10.36
CA GLY A 103 6.32 17.76 11.81
C GLY A 103 6.77 16.38 12.30
N TRP A 104 8.05 16.05 12.09
CA TRP A 104 8.59 14.74 12.44
C TRP A 104 8.52 14.51 13.97
N ARG A 105 7.50 13.77 14.41
CA ARG A 105 7.29 13.36 15.80
C ARG A 105 7.37 11.85 16.04
N TYR A 106 7.90 11.07 15.08
CA TYR A 106 8.23 9.66 15.32
C TYR A 106 9.67 9.54 15.80
N GLY A 107 9.85 9.71 17.11
CA GLY A 107 10.85 8.96 17.85
C GLY A 107 10.18 7.65 18.30
N TRP A 108 10.54 6.55 17.65
CA TRP A 108 10.34 5.16 18.10
C TRP A 108 9.02 4.84 18.80
N TYR A 109 8.00 4.38 18.06
CA TYR A 109 7.05 3.36 18.48
C TYR A 109 6.57 2.58 17.25
#